data_AF-A0A1C5JZS7-F1
#
_entry.id   AF-A0A1C5JZS7-F1
#
_cell.length_a   1.000
_cell.length_b   1.000
_cell.length_c   1.000
_cell.angle_alpha   90.00
_cell.angle_beta   90.00
_cell.angle_gamma   90.00
#
_symmetry.space_group_name_H-M   'P 1'
#
loop_
_entity.id
_entity.type
_entity.pdbx_description
1 polymer ?
#
loop_
_entity_poly.entity_id
_entity_poly.type
_entity_poly.pdbx_seq_one_letter_code
_entity_poly.pdbx_strand_id
1 'polypeptide(L)'
;MAELQQRIREGVDVRFLVLNPRSPHVEATAREFMISTVQLREENRLHLRSLIDLRDFSLACEAGSARPGSVAIRLYDAPPRMRSYSFDQPDGTSFFVPYLNRSPSRPLPVFEARNDAAVAQRYLAAIENLWSAPDTVTAEAFLAQDPSYL
;
A
#
# COMPACT_ATOMS: atom_id res chain seq x y z
N MET A 1 -13.91 -1.34 -3.60
CA MET A 1 -13.91 -2.27 -2.46
C MET A 1 -14.49 -3.65 -2.81
N ALA A 2 -15.64 -3.72 -3.51
CA ALA A 2 -16.23 -4.99 -3.96
C ALA A 2 -15.28 -5.89 -4.77
N GLU A 3 -14.46 -5.30 -5.65
CA GLU A 3 -13.47 -6.06 -6.43
C GLU A 3 -12.40 -6.73 -5.55
N LEU A 4 -11.82 -5.99 -4.59
CA LEU A 4 -10.84 -6.54 -3.65
C LEU A 4 -11.45 -7.65 -2.78
N GLN A 5 -12.68 -7.47 -2.29
CA GLN A 5 -13.39 -8.50 -1.55
C GLN A 5 -13.59 -9.77 -2.37
N GLN A 6 -13.91 -9.63 -3.66
CA GLN A 6 -14.02 -10.77 -4.57
C GLN A 6 -12.67 -11.49 -4.75
N ARG A 7 -11.57 -10.75 -4.91
CA ARG A 7 -10.22 -11.34 -5.00
C ARG A 7 -9.82 -12.08 -3.73
N ILE A 8 -10.15 -11.56 -2.56
CA ILE A 8 -9.91 -12.23 -1.28
C ILE A 8 -10.69 -13.55 -1.21
N ARG A 9 -11.95 -13.58 -1.65
CA ARG A 9 -12.72 -14.83 -1.74
C ARG A 9 -12.08 -15.86 -2.69
N GLU A 10 -11.43 -15.39 -3.75
CA GLU A 10 -10.70 -16.21 -4.72
C GLU A 10 -9.34 -16.70 -4.20
N GLY A 11 -8.94 -16.37 -2.97
CA GLY A 11 -7.70 -16.83 -2.37
C GLY A 11 -6.52 -15.87 -2.51
N VAL A 12 -6.75 -14.61 -2.90
CA VAL A 12 -5.68 -13.62 -3.10
C VAL A 12 -5.27 -12.97 -1.79
N ASP A 13 -3.97 -13.05 -1.48
CA ASP A 13 -3.35 -12.33 -0.37
C ASP A 13 -3.05 -10.88 -0.74
N VAL A 14 -3.42 -9.95 0.14
CA VAL A 14 -3.24 -8.51 -0.06
C VAL A 14 -2.48 -7.90 1.11
N ARG A 15 -1.42 -7.15 0.81
CA ARG A 15 -0.59 -6.44 1.78
C ARG A 15 -0.72 -4.93 1.56
N PHE A 16 -1.13 -4.21 2.60
CA PHE A 16 -1.22 -2.75 2.58
C PHE A 16 -0.14 -2.14 3.45
N LEU A 17 0.70 -1.31 2.82
CA LEU A 17 1.68 -0.50 3.53
C LEU A 17 1.22 0.96 3.51
N VAL A 18 0.86 1.49 4.67
CA VAL A 18 0.18 2.78 4.84
C VAL A 18 1.06 3.74 5.62
N LEU A 19 1.08 5.02 5.27
CA LEU A 19 1.85 6.01 6.03
C LEU A 19 1.40 5.99 7.50
N ASN A 20 2.34 5.91 8.44
CA ASN A 20 2.03 6.07 9.85
C ASN A 20 1.55 7.50 10.11
N PRO A 21 0.32 7.72 10.64
CA PRO A 21 -0.19 9.06 10.91
C PRO A 21 0.60 9.78 12.01
N ARG A 22 1.39 9.07 12.81
CA ARG A 22 2.30 9.65 13.81
C ARG A 22 3.72 9.86 13.30
N SER A 23 3.95 9.57 12.02
CA SER A 23 5.28 9.69 11.42
C SER A 23 5.82 11.12 11.54
N PRO A 24 7.13 11.29 11.82
CA PRO A 24 7.77 12.60 11.68
C PRO A 24 7.72 13.13 10.24
N HIS A 25 7.37 12.28 9.27
CA HIS A 25 7.33 12.62 7.85
C HIS A 25 5.95 13.08 7.35
N VAL A 26 4.90 13.11 8.18
CA VAL A 26 3.54 13.48 7.72
C VAL A 26 3.51 14.85 7.04
N GLU A 27 4.17 15.86 7.60
CA GLU A 27 4.19 17.20 6.99
C GLU A 27 4.92 17.24 5.65
N ALA A 28 6.06 16.55 5.55
CA ALA A 28 6.80 16.44 4.30
C ALA A 28 5.96 15.73 3.24
N THR A 29 5.30 14.64 3.62
CA THR A 29 4.41 13.88 2.75
C THR A 29 3.22 14.71 2.28
N ALA A 30 2.59 15.50 3.16
CA ALA A 30 1.48 16.37 2.81
C ALA A 30 1.89 17.42 1.75
N ARG A 31 3.09 18.01 1.90
CA ARG A 31 3.66 18.94 0.92
C ARG A 31 3.90 18.28 -0.44
N GLU A 32 4.42 17.05 -0.47
CA GLU A 32 4.65 16.31 -1.71
C GLU A 32 3.35 15.99 -2.45
N PHE A 33 2.27 15.72 -1.70
CA PHE A 33 0.93 15.51 -2.25
C PHE A 33 0.13 16.79 -2.53
N MET A 34 0.68 17.96 -2.21
CA MET A 34 0.01 19.26 -2.35
C MET A 34 -1.33 19.34 -1.59
N ILE A 35 -1.41 18.71 -0.42
CA ILE A 35 -2.56 18.76 0.48
C ILE A 35 -2.15 19.27 1.86
N SER A 36 -3.12 19.67 2.67
CA SER A 36 -2.83 20.06 4.06
C SER A 36 -2.49 18.86 4.93
N THR A 37 -1.69 19.05 5.98
CA THR A 37 -1.41 18.02 6.99
C THR A 37 -2.70 17.48 7.62
N VAL A 38 -3.69 18.34 7.86
CA VAL A 38 -5.00 17.95 8.41
C VAL A 38 -5.74 17.04 7.45
N GLN A 39 -5.79 17.41 6.16
CA GLN A 39 -6.40 16.59 5.12
C GLN A 39 -5.70 15.23 4.99
N LEU A 40 -4.37 15.19 4.94
CA LEU A 40 -3.61 13.93 4.86
C LEU A 40 -3.93 13.01 6.06
N ARG A 41 -4.02 13.57 7.27
CA ARG A 41 -4.35 12.80 8.48
C ARG A 41 -5.76 12.23 8.43
N GLU A 42 -6.73 13.02 7.98
CA GLU A 42 -8.12 12.57 7.87
C GLU A 42 -8.27 11.50 6.77
N GLU A 43 -7.66 11.71 5.60
CA GLU A 43 -7.62 10.70 4.54
C GLU A 43 -6.94 9.42 5.01
N ASN A 44 -5.83 9.52 5.74
CA ASN A 44 -5.14 8.36 6.31
C ASN A 44 -6.04 7.59 7.29
N ARG A 45 -6.77 8.30 8.16
CA ARG A 45 -7.72 7.72 9.12
C ARG A 45 -8.86 6.98 8.42
N LEU A 46 -9.51 7.64 7.45
CA LEU A 46 -10.63 7.07 6.68
C LEU A 46 -10.19 5.85 5.86
N HIS A 47 -9.00 5.92 5.24
CA HIS A 47 -8.43 4.80 4.51
C HIS A 47 -8.06 3.65 5.45
N LEU A 48 -7.41 3.91 6.59
CA LEU A 48 -7.06 2.87 7.55
C LEU A 48 -8.33 2.16 8.06
N ARG A 49 -9.40 2.89 8.38
CA ARG A 49 -10.71 2.31 8.72
C ARG A 49 -11.20 1.35 7.63
N SER A 50 -11.21 1.81 6.38
CA SER A 50 -11.66 0.99 5.24
C SER A 50 -10.81 -0.28 5.03
N LEU A 51 -9.51 -0.20 5.30
CA LEU A 51 -8.60 -1.35 5.22
C LEU A 51 -8.82 -2.33 6.37
N ILE A 52 -9.08 -1.83 7.57
CA ILE A 52 -9.46 -2.66 8.73
C ILE A 52 -10.76 -3.41 8.45
N ASP A 53 -11.77 -2.74 7.91
CA ASP A 53 -13.03 -3.38 7.51
C ASP A 53 -12.79 -4.50 6.47
N LEU A 54 -11.85 -4.29 5.55
CA LEU A 54 -11.46 -5.30 4.55
C LEU A 54 -10.72 -6.50 5.19
N ARG A 55 -9.86 -6.26 6.19
CA ARG A 55 -9.21 -7.31 6.97
C ARG A 55 -10.22 -8.13 7.75
N ASP A 56 -11.17 -7.47 8.41
CA ASP A 56 -12.20 -8.14 9.20
C ASP A 56 -13.11 -8.97 8.30
N PHE A 57 -13.41 -8.49 7.08
CA PHE A 57 -14.07 -9.28 6.04
C PHE A 57 -13.25 -10.53 5.65
N SER A 58 -11.92 -10.39 5.48
CA SER A 58 -11.03 -11.52 5.16
C SER A 58 -11.10 -12.60 6.24
N LEU A 59 -11.02 -12.21 7.52
CA LEU A 59 -11.12 -13.11 8.67
C LEU A 59 -12.48 -13.80 8.75
N ALA A 60 -13.56 -13.09 8.40
CA ALA A 60 -14.89 -13.71 8.33
C ALA A 60 -15.00 -14.77 7.22
N CYS A 61 -14.23 -14.63 6.13
CA CYS A 61 -14.20 -15.62 5.04
C CYS A 61 -13.44 -16.90 5.43
N GLU A 62 -12.46 -16.82 6.34
CA GLU A 62 -11.72 -18.00 6.88
C GLU A 62 -12.64 -19.07 7.43
N ALA A 63 -13.78 -18.69 8.01
CA ALA A 63 -14.74 -19.63 8.56
C ALA A 63 -15.53 -20.44 7.49
N GLY A 64 -15.50 -20.05 6.21
CA GLY A 64 -16.39 -20.59 5.17
C GLY A 64 -15.72 -21.04 3.87
N SER A 65 -14.40 -20.92 3.73
CA SER A 65 -13.64 -21.31 2.54
C SER A 65 -12.46 -22.20 2.91
N ALA A 66 -12.12 -23.16 2.04
CA ALA A 66 -10.97 -24.05 2.24
C ALA A 66 -9.62 -23.30 2.17
N ARG A 67 -9.58 -22.14 1.50
CA ARG A 67 -8.39 -21.29 1.38
C ARG A 67 -8.75 -19.86 0.97
N PRO A 68 -9.34 -19.05 1.87
CA PRO A 68 -9.54 -17.64 1.58
C PRO A 68 -8.19 -16.91 1.57
N GLY A 69 -8.15 -15.81 0.83
CA GLY A 69 -7.01 -14.90 0.85
C GLY A 69 -6.91 -14.19 2.19
N SER A 70 -5.75 -13.60 2.44
CA SER A 70 -5.47 -12.83 3.65
C SER A 70 -5.33 -11.33 3.36
N VAL A 71 -5.53 -10.51 4.39
CA VAL A 71 -5.25 -9.08 4.35
C VAL A 71 -4.32 -8.74 5.49
N ALA A 72 -3.16 -8.18 5.19
CA ALA A 72 -2.22 -7.69 6.18
C ALA A 72 -2.00 -6.18 6.01
N ILE A 73 -1.94 -5.46 7.13
CA ILE A 73 -1.78 -4.00 7.14
C ILE A 73 -0.59 -3.63 8.02
N ARG A 74 0.36 -2.88 7.45
CA ARG A 74 1.48 -2.29 8.16
C ARG A 74 1.53 -0.79 7.95
N LEU A 75 1.96 -0.07 8.97
CA LEU A 75 2.20 1.36 8.97
C LEU A 75 3.70 1.60 8.92
N TYR A 76 4.16 2.57 8.12
CA TYR A 76 5.59 2.84 7.92
C TYR A 76 5.97 4.30 8.23
N ASP A 77 7.21 4.49 8.68
CA ASP A 77 7.82 5.77 9.02
C ASP A 77 8.92 6.18 8.04
N ALA A 78 8.68 6.06 6.74
CA ALA A 78 9.63 6.47 5.71
C ALA A 78 9.11 7.65 4.88
N PRO A 79 10.00 8.55 4.42
CA PRO A 79 9.62 9.53 3.42
C PRO A 79 9.23 8.80 2.12
N PRO A 80 8.18 9.23 1.41
CA PRO A 80 7.84 8.65 0.12
C PRO A 80 8.99 8.96 -0.85
N ARG A 81 9.75 7.92 -1.22
CA ARG A 81 10.86 8.06 -2.19
C ARG A 81 10.49 7.62 -3.59
N MET A 82 9.41 6.86 -3.74
CA MET A 82 9.03 6.29 -5.02
C MET A 82 7.55 5.91 -5.03
N ARG A 83 6.90 6.22 -6.15
CA ARG A 83 5.67 5.58 -6.60
C ARG A 83 5.99 4.95 -7.96
N SER A 84 6.22 3.65 -7.97
CA SER A 84 6.42 2.89 -9.20
C SER A 84 5.25 1.95 -9.38
N TYR A 85 4.62 1.99 -10.55
CA TYR A 85 3.71 0.96 -10.98
C TYR A 85 4.49 0.10 -11.97
N SER A 86 4.76 -1.15 -11.61
CA SER A 86 5.45 -2.11 -12.45
C SER A 86 4.48 -3.23 -12.78
N PHE A 87 4.24 -3.47 -14.06
CA PHE A 87 3.38 -4.54 -14.54
C PHE A 87 4.21 -5.38 -15.48
N ASP A 88 4.62 -6.56 -15.04
CA ASP A 88 5.38 -7.48 -15.90
C ASP A 88 4.42 -8.30 -16.73
N GLN A 89 4.58 -8.20 -18.03
CA GLN A 89 3.91 -9.05 -18.98
C GLN A 89 4.72 -10.34 -19.22
N PRO A 90 4.06 -11.47 -19.56
CA PRO A 90 4.75 -12.72 -19.85
C PRO A 90 5.78 -12.65 -20.99
N ASP A 91 5.75 -11.60 -21.81
CA ASP A 91 6.64 -11.36 -22.95
C ASP A 91 7.93 -10.59 -22.59
N GLY A 92 8.12 -10.23 -21.31
CA GLY A 92 9.27 -9.47 -20.83
C GLY A 92 9.14 -7.95 -21.02
N THR A 93 7.92 -7.46 -21.13
CA THR A 93 7.60 -6.03 -21.19
C THR A 93 7.11 -5.54 -19.83
N SER A 94 7.58 -4.36 -19.41
CA SER A 94 7.02 -3.68 -18.24
C SER A 94 6.65 -2.23 -18.52
N PHE A 95 5.57 -1.81 -17.89
CA PHE A 95 5.18 -0.40 -17.87
C PHE A 95 5.71 0.25 -16.60
N PHE A 96 6.16 1.51 -16.72
CA PHE A 96 6.51 2.35 -15.59
C PHE A 96 5.89 3.74 -15.72
N VAL A 97 5.47 4.30 -14.59
CA VAL A 97 5.07 5.71 -14.47
C VAL A 97 6.08 6.36 -13.53
N PRO A 98 6.89 7.33 -14.00
CA PRO A 98 7.89 7.96 -13.15
C PRO A 98 7.22 8.73 -12.03
N TYR A 99 7.81 8.66 -10.86
CA TYR A 99 7.44 9.54 -9.76
C TYR A 99 7.99 10.94 -10.03
N LEU A 100 7.09 11.93 -10.08
CA LEU A 100 7.44 13.34 -10.09
C LEU A 100 6.87 14.00 -8.84
N ASN A 101 7.75 14.63 -8.06
CA ASN A 101 7.37 15.42 -6.89
C ASN A 101 6.35 16.50 -7.30
N ARG A 102 5.37 16.75 -6.43
CA ARG A 102 4.36 17.81 -6.61
C ARG A 102 3.58 17.72 -7.93
N SER A 103 3.42 16.52 -8.49
CA SER A 103 2.58 16.28 -9.67
C SER A 103 1.65 15.09 -9.42
N PRO A 104 0.34 15.22 -9.69
CA PRO A 104 -0.56 14.07 -9.62
C PRO A 104 -0.14 13.02 -10.67
N SER A 105 -0.37 11.74 -10.37
CA SER A 105 0.04 10.65 -11.29
C SER A 105 -0.80 10.56 -12.56
N ARG A 106 -2.06 11.05 -12.54
CA ARG A 106 -3.01 10.93 -13.66
C ARG A 106 -2.50 11.54 -14.99
N PRO A 107 -1.86 12.72 -15.03
CA PRO A 107 -1.31 13.29 -16.26
C PRO A 107 0.09 12.77 -16.64
N LEU A 108 0.72 11.90 -15.85
CA LEU A 108 2.10 11.48 -16.11
C LEU A 108 2.16 10.48 -17.27
N PRO A 109 3.19 10.57 -18.14
CA PRO A 109 3.37 9.60 -19.21
C PRO A 109 3.61 8.21 -18.64
N VAL A 110 3.00 7.21 -19.28
CA VAL A 110 3.33 5.80 -19.07
C VAL A 110 4.40 5.43 -20.08
N PHE A 111 5.50 4.86 -19.60
CA PHE A 111 6.56 4.36 -20.45
C PHE A 111 6.47 2.83 -20.50
N GLU A 112 6.64 2.29 -21.70
CA GLU A 112 6.74 0.86 -21.95
C GLU A 112 8.21 0.54 -22.25
N ALA A 113 8.78 -0.41 -21.52
CA ALA A 113 10.16 -0.83 -21.72
C ALA A 113 10.26 -2.35 -21.69
N ARG A 114 11.10 -2.90 -22.58
CA ARG A 114 11.52 -4.28 -22.49
C ARG A 114 12.56 -4.42 -21.39
N ASN A 115 12.39 -5.39 -20.51
CA ASN A 115 13.39 -5.70 -19.50
C ASN A 115 13.78 -7.17 -19.53
N ASP A 116 14.86 -7.49 -18.81
CA ASP A 116 15.00 -8.84 -18.33
C ASP A 116 13.98 -9.04 -17.20
N ALA A 117 13.40 -10.23 -17.09
CA ALA A 117 12.47 -10.57 -16.01
C ALA A 117 13.07 -10.37 -14.59
N ALA A 118 14.33 -9.96 -14.48
CA ALA A 118 15.00 -9.59 -13.24
C ALA A 118 14.57 -8.21 -12.71
N VAL A 119 13.98 -7.32 -13.53
CA VAL A 119 13.51 -6.00 -13.05
C VAL A 119 12.37 -6.16 -12.04
N ALA A 120 11.29 -6.90 -12.34
CA ALA A 120 10.27 -7.12 -11.32
C ALA A 120 10.80 -7.84 -10.10
N GLN A 121 11.71 -8.82 -10.26
CA GLN A 121 12.30 -9.49 -9.10
C GLN A 121 12.99 -8.50 -8.17
N ARG A 122 13.72 -7.52 -8.71
CA ARG A 122 14.36 -6.46 -7.92
C ARG A 122 13.35 -5.52 -7.27
N TYR A 123 12.29 -5.14 -7.98
CA TYR A 123 11.22 -4.30 -7.42
C TYR A 123 10.44 -5.03 -6.33
N LEU A 124 10.08 -6.30 -6.54
CA LEU A 124 9.43 -7.15 -5.55
C LEU A 124 10.32 -7.32 -4.32
N ALA A 125 11.62 -7.58 -4.50
CA ALA A 125 12.56 -7.64 -3.38
C ALA A 125 12.62 -6.31 -2.60
N ALA A 126 12.61 -5.16 -3.28
CA ALA A 126 12.57 -3.86 -2.63
C ALA A 126 11.26 -3.62 -1.85
N ILE A 127 10.12 -4.06 -2.41
CA ILE A 127 8.81 -4.00 -1.74
C ILE A 127 8.80 -4.92 -0.50
N GLU A 128 9.34 -6.13 -0.59
CA GLU A 128 9.45 -7.05 0.56
C GLU A 128 10.39 -6.50 1.65
N ASN A 129 11.50 -5.85 1.26
CA ASN A 129 12.38 -5.16 2.20
C ASN A 129 11.66 -4.03 2.93
N LEU A 130 10.87 -3.24 2.20
CA LEU A 130 10.07 -2.16 2.77
C LEU A 130 8.96 -2.71 3.68
N TRP A 131 8.30 -3.80 3.28
CA TRP A 131 7.29 -4.48 4.09
C TRP A 131 7.86 -4.99 5.41
N SER A 132 9.08 -5.54 5.36
CA SER A 132 9.76 -6.14 6.51
C SER A 132 10.67 -5.16 7.26
N ALA A 133 10.62 -3.88 6.92
CA ALA A 133 11.52 -2.89 7.51
C ALA A 133 11.22 -2.71 9.01
N PRO A 134 12.27 -2.50 9.84
CA PRO A 134 12.14 -2.45 11.30
C PRO A 134 11.36 -1.22 11.80
N ASP A 135 11.20 -0.19 10.96
CA ASP A 135 10.41 1.01 11.17
C ASP A 135 8.95 0.86 10.70
N THR A 136 8.50 -0.39 10.49
CA THR A 136 7.10 -0.70 10.25
C THR A 136 6.43 -1.30 11.48
N VAL A 137 5.16 -0.98 11.68
CA VAL A 137 4.32 -1.52 12.76
C VAL A 137 3.04 -2.10 12.19
N THR A 138 2.53 -3.20 12.72
CA THR A 138 1.22 -3.71 12.25
C THR A 138 0.10 -2.78 12.68
N ALA A 139 -1.01 -2.77 11.93
CA ALA A 139 -2.16 -1.95 12.31
C ALA A 139 -2.70 -2.32 13.69
N GLU A 140 -2.66 -3.60 14.09
CA GLU A 140 -3.06 -4.07 15.42
C GLU A 140 -2.18 -3.47 16.51
N ALA A 141 -0.85 -3.51 16.34
CA ALA A 141 0.09 -2.96 17.30
C ALA A 141 -0.03 -1.43 17.42
N PHE A 142 -0.32 -0.74 16.31
CA PHE A 142 -0.62 0.69 16.32
C PHE A 142 -1.92 1.00 17.09
N LEU A 143 -3.02 0.31 16.78
CA LEU A 143 -4.32 0.53 17.42
C LEU A 143 -4.33 0.12 18.90
N ALA A 144 -3.49 -0.84 19.31
CA ALA A 144 -3.31 -1.16 20.72
C ALA A 144 -2.70 0.01 21.53
N GLN A 145 -1.89 0.86 20.88
CA GLN A 145 -1.33 2.06 21.51
C GLN A 145 -2.25 3.29 21.41
N ASP A 146 -3.21 3.28 20.50
CA ASP A 146 -4.21 4.33 20.34
C ASP A 146 -5.56 3.79 19.84
N PRO A 147 -6.35 3.21 20.75
CA PRO A 147 -7.66 2.64 20.38
C PRO A 147 -8.64 3.69 19.85
N SER A 148 -8.41 4.98 20.17
CA SER A 148 -9.28 6.09 19.78
C SER A 148 -8.97 6.68 18.40
N TYR A 149 -7.91 6.22 17.73
CA TYR A 149 -7.50 6.78 16.45
C TYR A 149 -8.57 6.62 15.36
N LEU A 150 -9.31 5.51 15.37
CA LEU A 150 -10.28 5.16 14.34
C LEU A 150 -11.70 5.63 14.65
#